data_AF-A0A8C4N818-F1
#
_entry.id   AF-A0A8C4N818-F1
#
_cell.length_a   1.000
_cell.length_b   1.000
_cell.length_c   1.000
_cell.angle_alpha   90.00
_cell.angle_beta   90.00
_cell.angle_gamma   90.00
#
_symmetry.space_group_name_H-M   'P 1'
#
loop_
_entity.id
_entity.type
_entity.pdbx_description
1 polymer ?
#
loop_
_entity_poly.entity_id
_entity_poly.type
_entity_poly.pdbx_seq_one_letter_code
_entity_poly.pdbx_strand_id
1 'polypeptide(L)'
;MTFLLITTQMCMYFLTCIVLNTVSNLLFLSSVSFVIAMTAERYTAICHPMLYHAGLCGPRMAILVLPLIWLASLSVPTFFNTMLAIKMREIKWLIICDAQNLVSFDQFYTSIKSVMYGCFFMFSVLAVVFVYFQLTWISRRASNDSGASSRALMTVTLHAIHLVLLLSSLFYLPFMNWLKKLKVQNQMLLNLYFVMFFVVFVLPRFLSPLVYGLRDTKLRLQIKRHVLWTISSCIAVRQCQ
;
A
#
# COMPACT_ATOMS: atom_id res chain seq x y z
N MET A 1 -1.80 9.98 5.78
CA MET A 1 -1.91 10.42 7.19
C MET A 1 -0.58 10.96 7.68
N THR A 2 0.50 10.18 7.71
CA THR A 2 1.89 10.67 7.96
C THR A 2 2.29 11.89 7.14
N PHE A 3 1.89 11.99 5.88
CA PHE A 3 2.13 13.18 5.05
C PHE A 3 1.44 14.44 5.57
N LEU A 4 0.18 14.38 6.03
CA LEU A 4 -0.50 15.53 6.65
C LEU A 4 0.22 15.96 7.94
N LEU A 5 0.70 15.01 8.74
CA LEU A 5 1.51 15.29 9.93
C LEU A 5 2.85 15.96 9.57
N ILE A 6 3.51 15.50 8.51
CA ILE A 6 4.81 16.01 8.04
C ILE A 6 4.69 17.39 7.35
N THR A 7 3.62 17.64 6.59
CA THR A 7 3.47 18.89 5.83
C THR A 7 2.87 20.03 6.63
N THR A 8 2.10 19.74 7.67
CA THR A 8 1.37 20.80 8.40
C THR A 8 2.10 21.31 9.65
N GLN A 9 3.17 20.64 10.11
CA GLN A 9 3.88 20.98 11.36
C GLN A 9 2.92 21.29 12.52
N MET A 10 1.76 20.63 12.54
CA MET A 10 0.72 20.98 13.50
C MET A 10 1.20 20.53 14.89
N CYS A 11 1.15 21.46 15.85
CA CYS A 11 1.34 21.12 17.26
C CYS A 11 0.22 20.16 17.68
N MET A 12 0.59 18.96 18.12
CA MET A 12 -0.36 17.96 18.61
C MET A 12 0.11 17.42 19.95
N TYR A 13 -0.80 16.79 20.68
CA TYR A 13 -0.43 16.07 21.88
C TYR A 13 0.46 14.86 21.54
N PHE A 14 1.45 14.59 22.39
CA PHE A 14 2.38 13.47 22.24
C PHE A 14 1.68 12.12 22.03
N LEU A 15 0.61 11.86 22.78
CA LEU A 15 -0.20 10.65 22.65
C LEU A 15 -0.89 10.56 21.28
N THR A 16 -1.43 11.67 20.78
CA THR A 16 -2.05 11.74 19.45
C THR A 16 -1.02 11.43 18.36
N CYS A 17 0.21 11.96 18.49
CA CYS A 17 1.31 11.66 17.58
C CYS A 17 1.65 10.16 17.55
N ILE A 18 1.77 9.53 18.73
CA ILE A 18 2.01 8.08 18.85
C ILE A 18 0.90 7.27 18.19
N VAL A 19 -0.36 7.58 18.47
CA VAL A 19 -1.51 6.85 17.91
C VAL A 19 -1.50 6.96 16.38
N LEU A 20 -1.33 8.15 15.83
CA LEU A 20 -1.31 8.36 14.39
C LEU A 20 -0.13 7.64 13.72
N ASN A 21 1.04 7.63 14.35
CA ASN A 21 2.19 6.87 13.88
C ASN A 21 1.92 5.35 13.92
N THR A 22 1.37 4.83 15.02
CA THR A 22 0.98 3.40 15.14
C THR A 22 0.02 3.01 14.02
N VAL A 23 -1.04 3.77 13.83
CA VAL A 23 -2.05 3.52 12.79
C VAL A 23 -1.40 3.56 11.40
N SER A 24 -0.53 4.52 11.13
CA SER A 24 0.13 4.60 9.81
C SER A 24 1.04 3.40 9.53
N ASN A 25 1.82 2.96 10.51
CA ASN A 25 2.71 1.81 10.34
C ASN A 25 1.91 0.50 10.24
N LEU A 26 0.84 0.35 11.01
CA LEU A 26 -0.11 -0.76 10.92
C LEU A 26 -0.69 -0.88 9.51
N LEU A 27 -1.17 0.23 8.94
CA LEU A 27 -1.73 0.25 7.58
C LEU A 27 -0.68 -0.09 6.52
N PHE A 28 0.58 0.29 6.72
CA PHE A 28 1.66 -0.06 5.80
C PHE A 28 2.00 -1.56 5.87
N LEU A 29 2.26 -2.11 7.06
CA LEU A 29 2.57 -3.55 7.24
C LEU A 29 1.43 -4.45 6.77
N SER A 30 0.19 -4.10 7.10
CA SER A 30 -0.99 -4.87 6.68
C SER A 30 -1.13 -4.86 5.17
N SER A 31 -0.96 -3.71 4.51
CA SER A 31 -1.00 -3.61 3.05
C SER A 31 0.05 -4.51 2.37
N VAL A 32 1.29 -4.51 2.85
CA VAL A 32 2.35 -5.39 2.33
C VAL A 32 2.01 -6.86 2.56
N SER A 33 1.55 -7.21 3.77
CA SER A 33 1.15 -8.58 4.12
C SER A 33 -0.01 -9.09 3.27
N PHE A 34 -0.99 -8.22 2.95
CA PHE A 34 -2.08 -8.55 2.04
C PHE A 34 -1.59 -8.81 0.62
N VAL A 35 -0.62 -8.04 0.13
CA VAL A 35 -0.02 -8.29 -1.18
C VAL A 35 0.66 -9.66 -1.22
N ILE A 36 1.40 -10.04 -0.19
CA ILE A 36 2.02 -11.36 -0.09
C ILE A 36 0.94 -12.45 -0.08
N ALA A 37 -0.08 -12.33 0.78
CA ALA A 37 -1.14 -13.31 0.92
C ALA A 37 -1.91 -13.51 -0.39
N MET A 38 -2.28 -12.41 -1.06
CA MET A 38 -2.97 -12.45 -2.36
C MET A 38 -2.10 -13.07 -3.45
N THR A 39 -0.80 -12.78 -3.45
CA THR A 39 0.14 -13.38 -4.42
C THR A 39 0.32 -14.87 -4.17
N ALA A 40 0.40 -15.29 -2.91
CA ALA A 40 0.46 -16.70 -2.52
C ALA A 40 -0.82 -17.45 -2.90
N GLU A 41 -2.00 -16.87 -2.68
CA GLU A 41 -3.28 -17.44 -3.12
C GLU A 41 -3.31 -17.67 -4.65
N ARG A 42 -2.82 -16.69 -5.43
CA ARG A 42 -2.77 -16.83 -6.90
C ARG A 42 -1.79 -17.90 -7.34
N TYR A 43 -0.64 -18.01 -6.66
CA TYR A 43 0.32 -19.09 -6.91
C TYR A 43 -0.29 -20.46 -6.62
N THR A 44 -0.91 -20.65 -5.44
CA THR A 44 -1.48 -21.95 -5.05
C THR A 44 -2.65 -22.36 -5.94
N ALA A 45 -3.51 -21.42 -6.35
CA ALA A 45 -4.61 -21.69 -7.26
C ALA A 45 -4.16 -22.25 -8.62
N ILE A 46 -2.98 -21.86 -9.11
CA ILE A 46 -2.45 -22.24 -10.43
C ILE A 46 -1.53 -23.45 -10.33
N CYS A 47 -0.59 -23.44 -9.39
CA CYS A 47 0.41 -24.50 -9.24
C CYS A 47 -0.13 -25.73 -8.48
N HIS A 48 -1.10 -25.53 -7.59
CA HIS A 48 -1.65 -26.56 -6.71
C HIS A 48 -3.19 -26.52 -6.67
N PRO A 49 -3.88 -26.70 -7.81
CA PRO A 49 -5.34 -26.56 -7.89
C PRO A 49 -6.09 -27.51 -6.95
N MET A 50 -5.53 -28.69 -6.66
CA MET A 50 -6.09 -29.66 -5.71
C MET A 50 -6.16 -29.11 -4.27
N LEU A 51 -5.12 -28.41 -3.81
CA LEU A 51 -5.11 -27.77 -2.49
C LEU A 51 -6.09 -26.60 -2.43
N TYR A 52 -6.24 -25.85 -3.52
CA TYR A 52 -7.18 -24.74 -3.61
C TYR A 52 -8.63 -25.23 -3.50
N HIS A 53 -8.98 -26.30 -4.22
CA HIS A 53 -10.33 -26.89 -4.22
C HIS A 53 -10.68 -27.62 -2.92
N ALA A 54 -9.67 -28.10 -2.18
CA ALA A 54 -9.86 -28.63 -0.82
C ALA A 54 -10.22 -27.55 0.22
N GLY A 55 -10.30 -26.27 -0.17
CA GLY A 55 -10.74 -25.17 0.68
C GLY A 55 -9.64 -24.51 1.52
N LEU A 56 -8.38 -24.94 1.38
CA LEU A 56 -7.23 -24.39 2.12
C LEU A 56 -6.88 -22.95 1.69
N CYS A 57 -7.39 -22.48 0.55
CA CYS A 57 -7.21 -21.10 0.07
C CYS A 57 -8.54 -20.47 -0.34
N GLY A 58 -9.63 -20.87 0.32
CA GLY A 58 -10.97 -20.32 0.10
C GLY A 58 -11.32 -19.15 1.02
N PRO A 59 -12.52 -18.55 0.85
CA PRO A 59 -12.99 -17.42 1.66
C PRO A 59 -13.06 -17.73 3.17
N ARG A 60 -13.24 -19.00 3.55
CA ARG A 60 -13.21 -19.43 4.95
C ARG A 60 -11.83 -19.28 5.59
N MET A 61 -10.76 -19.56 4.83
CA MET A 61 -9.39 -19.37 5.31
C MET A 61 -9.03 -17.88 5.34
N ALA A 62 -9.57 -17.07 4.41
CA ALA A 62 -9.40 -15.62 4.48
C ALA A 62 -9.92 -15.03 5.80
N ILE A 63 -11.05 -15.51 6.32
CA ILE A 63 -11.60 -15.09 7.62
C ILE A 63 -10.63 -15.36 8.79
N LEU A 64 -9.80 -16.41 8.69
CA LEU A 64 -8.78 -16.74 9.69
C LEU A 64 -7.48 -15.97 9.46
N VAL A 65 -7.05 -15.82 8.21
CA VAL A 65 -5.77 -15.17 7.85
C VAL A 65 -5.84 -13.65 8.02
N LEU A 66 -6.99 -13.02 7.74
CA LEU A 66 -7.21 -11.58 7.90
C LEU A 66 -6.84 -11.08 9.32
N PRO A 67 -7.46 -11.58 10.41
CA PRO A 67 -7.13 -11.12 11.75
C PRO A 67 -5.67 -11.43 12.13
N LEU A 68 -5.10 -12.54 11.68
CA LEU A 68 -3.69 -12.86 11.90
C LEU A 68 -2.76 -11.82 11.26
N ILE A 69 -3.04 -11.40 10.02
CA ILE A 69 -2.29 -10.33 9.35
C ILE A 69 -2.38 -9.03 10.16
N TRP A 70 -3.56 -8.67 10.66
CA TRP A 70 -3.74 -7.46 11.45
C TRP A 70 -2.97 -7.52 12.78
N LEU A 71 -3.06 -8.64 13.50
CA LEU A 71 -2.35 -8.83 14.77
C LEU A 71 -0.83 -8.81 14.58
N ALA A 72 -0.32 -9.51 13.57
CA ALA A 72 1.10 -9.51 13.23
C ALA A 72 1.59 -8.12 12.78
N SER A 73 0.76 -7.39 12.03
CA SER A 73 1.07 -6.02 11.58
C SER A 73 1.00 -5.00 12.70
N LEU A 74 0.27 -5.28 13.79
CA LEU A 74 0.14 -4.41 14.96
C LEU A 74 1.27 -4.59 15.96
N SER A 75 1.82 -5.79 16.10
CA SER A 75 2.83 -6.11 17.12
C SER A 75 4.09 -5.25 17.00
N VAL A 76 4.63 -5.11 15.79
CA VAL A 76 5.86 -4.36 15.52
C VAL A 76 5.69 -2.86 15.80
N PRO A 77 4.71 -2.13 15.22
CA PRO A 77 4.47 -0.73 15.56
C PRO A 77 4.20 -0.49 17.04
N THR A 78 3.44 -1.39 17.68
CA THR A 78 3.05 -1.23 19.08
C THR A 78 4.26 -1.37 20.00
N PHE A 79 5.08 -2.41 19.82
CA PHE A 79 6.31 -2.62 20.60
C PHE A 79 7.23 -1.40 20.52
N PHE A 80 7.43 -0.90 19.31
CA PHE A 80 8.28 0.24 19.05
C PHE A 80 7.69 1.50 19.74
N ASN A 81 6.42 1.83 19.49
CA ASN A 81 5.82 3.04 20.03
C ASN A 81 5.61 3.01 21.56
N THR A 82 5.42 1.85 22.18
CA THR A 82 5.37 1.74 23.65
C THR A 82 6.72 2.00 24.29
N MET A 83 7.81 1.50 23.70
CA MET A 83 9.17 1.81 24.16
C MET A 83 9.46 3.31 24.08
N LEU A 84 9.04 3.95 22.99
CA LEU A 84 9.15 5.40 22.84
C LEU A 84 8.30 6.14 23.90
N ALA A 85 7.06 5.70 24.15
CA ALA A 85 6.20 6.31 25.15
C ALA A 85 6.77 6.23 26.58
N ILE A 86 7.37 5.09 26.94
CA ILE A 86 8.02 4.89 28.25
C ILE A 86 9.22 5.82 28.41
N LYS A 87 10.07 5.93 27.38
CA LYS A 87 11.27 6.78 27.40
C LYS A 87 10.93 8.27 27.51
N MET A 88 9.77 8.67 26.98
CA MET A 88 9.34 10.05 26.84
C MET A 88 8.35 10.51 27.93
N ARG A 89 8.16 9.70 28.99
CA ARG A 89 7.19 9.93 30.07
C ARG A 89 7.31 11.29 30.76
N GLU A 90 8.48 11.91 30.72
CA GLU A 90 8.85 13.16 31.40
C GLU A 90 8.70 14.42 30.51
N ILE A 91 8.40 14.28 29.21
CA ILE A 91 8.49 15.39 28.24
C ILE A 91 7.13 16.07 28.01
N LYS A 92 7.16 17.41 27.84
CA LYS A 92 5.98 18.29 27.69
C LYS A 92 4.93 17.73 26.72
N TRP A 93 3.67 17.93 27.08
CA TRP A 93 2.47 17.39 26.43
C TRP A 93 2.27 17.79 24.96
N LEU A 94 2.80 18.96 24.54
CA LEU A 94 2.64 19.51 23.20
C LEU A 94 3.95 19.36 22.41
N ILE A 95 3.93 18.57 21.34
CA ILE A 95 5.07 18.38 20.45
C ILE A 95 4.66 18.60 18.98
N ILE A 96 5.60 19.06 18.17
CA ILE A 96 5.45 19.02 16.72
C ILE A 96 5.70 17.57 16.30
N CYS A 97 4.65 16.90 15.82
CA CYS A 97 4.72 15.51 15.39
C CYS A 97 5.40 15.41 14.01
N ASP A 98 6.73 15.55 14.03
CA ASP A 98 7.59 15.32 12.87
C ASP A 98 8.26 13.95 13.00
N ALA A 99 8.27 13.19 11.90
CA ALA A 99 9.06 11.97 11.80
C ALA A 99 10.55 12.23 12.12
N GLN A 100 11.06 13.43 11.82
CA GLN A 100 12.43 13.83 12.15
C GLN A 100 12.62 14.09 13.64
N ASN A 101 11.62 14.64 14.34
CA ASN A 101 11.67 14.80 15.79
C ASN A 101 11.64 13.43 16.50
N LEU A 102 10.84 12.49 16.00
CA LEU A 102 10.86 11.09 16.50
C LEU A 102 12.21 10.39 16.29
N VAL A 103 12.88 10.64 15.15
CA VAL A 103 14.25 10.17 14.86
C VAL A 103 15.27 10.80 15.82
N SER A 104 15.09 12.08 16.15
CA SER A 104 15.98 12.82 17.06
C SER A 104 15.97 12.27 18.48
N PHE A 105 14.86 11.67 18.93
CA PHE A 105 14.76 11.09 20.27
C PHE A 105 15.53 9.77 20.43
N ASP A 106 15.72 9.00 19.35
CA ASP A 106 16.52 7.78 19.35
C ASP A 106 16.91 7.32 17.93
N GLN A 107 18.13 7.67 17.51
CA GLN A 107 18.71 7.31 16.22
C GLN A 107 18.88 5.79 16.05
N PHE A 108 19.17 5.08 17.14
CA PHE A 108 19.40 3.63 17.11
C PHE A 108 18.08 2.90 16.83
N TYR A 109 17.04 3.26 17.57
CA TYR A 109 15.69 2.71 17.39
C TYR A 109 15.13 2.97 15.99
N THR A 110 15.31 4.18 15.45
CA THR A 110 14.80 4.51 14.12
C THR A 110 15.56 3.81 13.01
N SER A 111 16.86 3.57 13.20
CA SER A 111 17.67 2.77 12.29
C SER A 111 17.21 1.31 12.26
N ILE A 112 17.00 0.68 13.42
CA ILE A 112 16.50 -0.70 13.50
C ILE A 112 15.12 -0.81 12.85
N LYS A 113 14.20 0.10 13.17
CA LYS A 113 12.87 0.12 12.57
C LYS A 113 12.96 0.23 11.05
N SER A 114 13.78 1.14 10.52
CA SER A 114 13.97 1.32 9.08
C SER A 114 14.49 0.03 8.41
N VAL A 115 15.51 -0.59 9.01
CA VAL A 115 16.08 -1.85 8.50
C VAL A 115 15.06 -2.98 8.51
N MET A 116 14.31 -3.18 9.60
CA MET A 116 13.28 -4.22 9.69
C MET A 116 12.19 -4.05 8.63
N TYR A 117 11.68 -2.82 8.46
CA TYR A 117 10.64 -2.53 7.47
C TYR A 117 11.19 -2.71 6.05
N GLY A 118 12.44 -2.30 5.81
CA GLY A 118 13.15 -2.52 4.56
C GLY A 118 13.32 -4.01 4.23
N CYS A 119 13.76 -4.82 5.20
CA CYS A 119 13.91 -6.28 5.03
C CYS A 119 12.57 -6.97 4.73
N PHE A 120 11.51 -6.67 5.50
CA PHE A 120 10.18 -7.22 5.27
C PHE A 120 9.65 -6.87 3.88
N PHE A 121 9.88 -5.62 3.46
CA PHE A 121 9.53 -5.17 2.13
C PHE A 121 10.32 -5.88 1.03
N MET A 122 11.64 -6.00 1.16
CA MET A 122 12.50 -6.72 0.20
C MET A 122 12.07 -8.18 0.03
N PHE A 123 11.76 -8.85 1.14
CA PHE A 123 11.22 -10.21 1.11
C PHE A 123 9.91 -10.27 0.29
N SER A 124 9.04 -9.29 0.49
CA SER A 124 7.77 -9.18 -0.26
C SER A 124 7.99 -8.99 -1.77
N VAL A 125 9.00 -8.20 -2.16
CA VAL A 125 9.39 -8.01 -3.57
C VAL A 125 9.84 -9.32 -4.18
N LEU A 126 10.76 -10.01 -3.52
CA LEU A 126 11.29 -11.28 -3.99
C LEU A 126 10.17 -12.31 -4.14
N ALA A 127 9.23 -12.38 -3.20
CA ALA A 127 8.07 -13.27 -3.28
C ALA A 127 7.19 -12.96 -4.51
N VAL A 128 6.87 -11.68 -4.75
CA VAL A 128 6.04 -11.27 -5.90
C VAL A 128 6.73 -11.55 -7.23
N VAL A 129 8.01 -11.21 -7.33
CA VAL A 129 8.82 -11.45 -8.53
C VAL A 129 8.96 -12.95 -8.81
N PHE A 130 9.23 -13.75 -7.77
CA PHE A 130 9.31 -15.20 -7.88
C PHE A 130 8.00 -15.79 -8.42
N VAL A 131 6.86 -15.42 -7.83
CA VAL A 131 5.55 -15.89 -8.28
C VAL A 131 5.27 -15.44 -9.72
N TYR A 132 5.60 -14.19 -10.08
CA TYR A 132 5.46 -13.71 -11.46
C TYR A 132 6.23 -14.58 -12.45
N PHE A 133 7.51 -14.86 -12.18
CA PHE A 133 8.33 -15.72 -13.03
C PHE A 133 7.72 -17.12 -13.17
N GLN A 134 7.31 -17.75 -12.07
CA GLN A 134 6.66 -19.06 -12.11
C GLN A 134 5.39 -19.06 -12.96
N LEU A 135 4.54 -18.04 -12.80
CA LEU A 135 3.31 -17.92 -13.58
C LEU A 135 3.59 -17.71 -15.07
N THR A 136 4.57 -16.87 -15.43
CA THR A 136 4.94 -16.68 -16.85
C THR A 136 5.49 -17.95 -17.47
N TRP A 137 6.28 -18.72 -16.71
CA TRP A 137 6.83 -19.99 -17.15
C TRP A 137 5.74 -21.02 -17.40
N ILE A 138 4.80 -21.18 -16.47
CA ILE A 138 3.64 -22.07 -16.60
C ILE A 138 2.77 -21.64 -17.79
N SER A 139 2.50 -20.34 -17.94
CA SER A 139 1.73 -19.79 -19.06
C SER A 139 2.33 -20.12 -20.42
N ARG A 140 3.67 -20.11 -20.54
CA ARG A 140 4.36 -20.38 -21.81
C ARG A 140 4.32 -21.87 -22.16
N ARG A 141 4.23 -22.76 -21.17
CA ARG A 141 4.17 -24.21 -21.36
C ARG A 141 2.74 -24.71 -21.63
N ALA A 142 1.73 -24.02 -21.11
CA ALA A 142 0.33 -24.35 -21.35
C ALA A 142 -0.16 -23.71 -22.66
N SER A 143 -0.07 -24.43 -23.78
CA SER A 143 -0.49 -23.93 -25.11
C SER A 143 -2.01 -23.72 -25.26
N ASN A 144 -2.84 -24.23 -24.34
CA ASN A 144 -4.31 -24.27 -24.47
C ASN A 144 -5.13 -23.50 -23.40
N ASP A 145 -4.52 -22.89 -22.38
CA ASP A 145 -5.25 -22.14 -21.31
C ASP A 145 -4.73 -20.70 -21.11
N SER A 146 -4.69 -19.96 -22.21
CA SER A 146 -4.16 -18.59 -22.26
C SER A 146 -4.96 -17.58 -21.42
N GLY A 147 -6.25 -17.83 -21.20
CA GLY A 147 -7.15 -16.90 -20.53
C GLY A 147 -6.99 -16.84 -19.01
N ALA A 148 -6.88 -17.99 -18.32
CA ALA A 148 -6.73 -18.01 -16.86
C ALA A 148 -5.35 -17.48 -16.44
N SER A 149 -4.30 -17.89 -17.17
CA SER A 149 -2.92 -17.48 -16.89
C SER A 149 -2.67 -15.99 -17.16
N SER A 150 -3.18 -15.45 -18.28
CA SER A 150 -3.09 -14.02 -18.59
C SER A 150 -3.74 -13.14 -17.50
N ARG A 151 -4.90 -13.57 -17.00
CA ARG A 151 -5.58 -12.85 -15.91
C ARG A 151 -4.83 -12.90 -14.58
N ALA A 152 -4.11 -13.99 -14.30
CA ALA A 152 -3.28 -14.12 -13.11
C ALA A 152 -2.03 -13.24 -13.20
N LEU A 153 -1.38 -13.20 -14.37
CA LEU A 153 -0.25 -12.31 -14.63
C LEU A 153 -0.62 -10.84 -14.46
N MET A 154 -1.78 -10.41 -14.98
CA MET A 154 -2.28 -9.05 -14.79
C MET A 154 -2.44 -8.69 -13.31
N THR A 155 -3.00 -9.59 -12.50
CA THR A 155 -3.11 -9.35 -11.04
C THR A 155 -1.76 -9.28 -10.35
N VAL A 156 -0.81 -10.15 -10.71
CA VAL A 156 0.54 -10.12 -10.12
C VAL A 156 1.32 -8.87 -10.54
N THR A 157 1.17 -8.41 -11.79
CA THR A 157 1.74 -7.14 -12.25
C THR A 157 1.21 -5.95 -11.45
N LEU A 158 -0.06 -5.94 -11.10
CA LEU A 158 -0.64 -4.89 -10.27
C LEU A 158 -0.17 -4.94 -8.83
N HIS A 159 -0.02 -6.15 -8.28
CA HIS A 159 0.62 -6.34 -6.98
C HIS A 159 2.06 -5.82 -6.99
N ALA A 160 2.81 -6.07 -8.08
CA ALA A 160 4.15 -5.51 -8.26
C ALA A 160 4.15 -3.97 -8.35
N ILE A 161 3.21 -3.38 -9.11
CA ILE A 161 3.05 -1.90 -9.19
C ILE A 161 2.75 -1.32 -7.81
N HIS A 162 1.81 -1.93 -7.07
CA HIS A 162 1.47 -1.49 -5.71
C HIS A 162 2.69 -1.56 -4.79
N LEU A 163 3.47 -2.63 -4.89
CA LEU A 163 4.69 -2.79 -4.10
C LEU A 163 5.75 -1.73 -4.45
N VAL A 164 6.00 -1.46 -5.74
CA VAL A 164 6.93 -0.41 -6.20
C VAL A 164 6.48 0.98 -5.74
N LEU A 165 5.18 1.27 -5.79
CA LEU A 165 4.63 2.51 -5.26
C LEU A 165 4.86 2.58 -3.74
N LEU A 166 4.65 1.49 -3.00
CA LEU A 166 5.02 1.46 -1.58
C LEU A 166 6.52 1.69 -1.34
N LEU A 167 7.42 1.19 -2.20
CA LEU A 167 8.88 1.44 -2.08
C LEU A 167 9.21 2.93 -2.14
N SER A 168 8.59 3.63 -3.10
CA SER A 168 8.82 5.07 -3.26
C SER A 168 8.42 5.87 -2.02
N SER A 169 7.54 5.34 -1.16
CA SER A 169 7.20 5.94 0.13
C SER A 169 8.32 5.92 1.17
N LEU A 170 9.24 4.93 1.10
CA LEU A 170 10.39 4.84 2.00
C LEU A 170 11.48 5.84 1.61
N PHE A 171 11.69 6.03 0.31
CA PHE A 171 12.64 7.01 -0.23
C PHE A 171 12.12 8.45 -0.20
N TYR A 172 10.84 8.63 0.10
CA TYR A 172 10.18 9.92 0.13
C TYR A 172 10.87 10.93 1.05
N LEU A 173 10.97 10.63 2.35
CA LEU A 173 11.62 11.49 3.34
C LEU A 173 13.08 11.86 3.00
N PRO A 174 13.98 10.90 2.69
CA PRO A 174 15.36 11.24 2.34
C PRO A 174 15.45 12.04 1.03
N PHE A 175 14.60 11.74 0.04
CA PHE A 175 14.54 12.50 -1.22
C PHE A 175 14.11 13.95 -0.98
N MET A 176 13.08 14.17 -0.17
CA MET A 176 12.63 15.52 0.16
C MET A 176 13.66 16.30 0.99
N ASN A 177 14.37 15.63 1.90
CA ASN A 177 15.46 16.26 2.65
C ASN A 177 16.64 16.66 1.74
N TRP A 178 16.94 15.84 0.73
CA TRP A 178 17.93 16.16 -0.28
C TRP A 178 17.51 17.38 -1.12
N LEU A 179 16.25 17.46 -1.56
CA LEU A 179 15.72 18.63 -2.29
C LEU A 179 15.77 19.91 -1.46
N LYS A 180 15.49 19.85 -0.15
CA LYS A 180 15.66 20.98 0.77
C LYS A 180 17.12 21.46 0.82
N LYS A 181 18.08 20.54 0.87
CA LYS A 181 19.52 20.88 0.85
C LYS A 181 19.93 21.58 -0.44
N LEU A 182 19.26 21.28 -1.55
CA LEU A 182 19.49 21.92 -2.86
C LEU A 182 18.85 23.30 -3.01
N LYS A 183 18.22 23.86 -1.96
CA LYS A 183 17.55 25.17 -1.98
C LYS A 183 16.50 25.32 -3.09
N VAL A 184 15.81 24.23 -3.44
CA VAL A 184 14.66 24.28 -4.36
C VAL A 184 13.60 25.24 -3.81
N GLN A 185 13.00 26.07 -4.68
CA GLN A 185 11.97 27.03 -4.28
C GLN A 185 10.83 26.35 -3.49
N ASN A 186 10.44 26.96 -2.36
CA ASN A 186 9.44 26.42 -1.44
C ASN A 186 8.11 26.06 -2.13
N GLN A 187 7.68 26.84 -3.12
CA GLN A 187 6.43 26.59 -3.86
C GLN A 187 6.51 25.34 -4.74
N MET A 188 7.62 25.16 -5.46
CA MET A 188 7.87 23.97 -6.27
C MET A 188 7.99 22.72 -5.41
N LEU A 189 8.64 22.86 -4.25
CA LEU A 189 8.77 21.80 -3.28
C LEU A 189 7.39 21.34 -2.77
N LEU A 190 6.50 22.27 -2.39
CA LEU A 190 5.13 21.99 -1.93
C LEU A 190 4.27 21.26 -2.99
N ASN A 191 4.37 21.67 -4.25
CA ASN A 191 3.68 20.96 -5.34
C ASN A 191 4.24 19.54 -5.50
N LEU A 192 5.56 19.36 -5.42
CA LEU A 192 6.19 18.04 -5.47
C LEU A 192 5.76 17.16 -4.29
N TYR A 193 5.68 17.73 -3.08
CA TYR A 193 5.14 17.08 -1.88
C TYR A 193 3.76 16.50 -2.20
N PHE A 194 2.84 17.33 -2.70
CA PHE A 194 1.46 16.93 -2.96
C PHE A 194 1.34 15.85 -4.05
N VAL A 195 2.05 16.03 -5.16
CA VAL A 195 2.00 15.08 -6.29
C VAL A 195 2.56 13.73 -5.89
N MET A 196 3.73 13.70 -5.25
CA MET A 196 4.35 12.47 -4.78
C MET A 196 3.46 11.78 -3.74
N PHE A 197 2.85 12.53 -2.83
CA PHE A 197 1.90 11.94 -1.89
C PHE A 197 0.74 11.24 -2.60
N PHE A 198 0.13 11.91 -3.58
CA PHE A 198 -0.99 11.35 -4.31
C PHE A 198 -0.59 10.08 -5.07
N VAL A 199 0.51 10.14 -5.82
CA VAL A 199 0.97 9.01 -6.64
C VAL A 199 1.41 7.82 -5.78
N VAL A 200 2.10 8.07 -4.66
CA VAL A 200 2.73 7.03 -3.85
C VAL A 200 1.77 6.40 -2.85
N PHE A 201 0.84 7.17 -2.28
CA PHE A 201 -0.01 6.71 -1.18
C PHE A 201 -1.48 6.56 -1.56
N VAL A 202 -1.98 7.41 -2.46
CA VAL A 202 -3.41 7.48 -2.79
C VAL A 202 -3.68 6.56 -3.98
N LEU A 203 -3.04 6.81 -5.11
CA LEU A 203 -3.19 6.07 -6.36
C LEU A 203 -3.14 4.53 -6.21
N PRO A 204 -2.14 3.92 -5.53
CA PRO A 204 -2.08 2.46 -5.40
C PRO A 204 -3.30 1.83 -4.71
N ARG A 205 -3.96 2.57 -3.81
CA ARG A 205 -5.16 2.10 -3.11
C ARG A 205 -6.39 2.06 -4.02
N PHE A 206 -6.45 2.93 -5.03
CA PHE A 206 -7.52 2.95 -6.02
C PHE A 206 -7.28 1.99 -7.18
N LEU A 207 -6.03 1.68 -7.48
CA LEU A 207 -5.69 0.72 -8.54
C LEU A 207 -6.26 -0.67 -8.27
N SER A 208 -6.29 -1.12 -7.02
CA SER A 208 -6.83 -2.44 -6.68
C SER A 208 -8.34 -2.54 -7.00
N PRO A 209 -9.24 -1.70 -6.43
CA PRO A 209 -10.66 -1.68 -6.80
C PRO A 209 -10.91 -1.41 -8.28
N LEU A 210 -10.15 -0.49 -8.89
CA LEU A 210 -10.35 -0.13 -10.30
C LEU A 210 -10.10 -1.34 -11.22
N VAL A 211 -9.04 -2.08 -10.96
CA VAL A 211 -8.72 -3.27 -11.76
C VAL A 211 -9.76 -4.35 -11.53
N TYR A 212 -10.07 -4.68 -10.27
CA TYR A 212 -11.05 -5.72 -9.96
C TYR A 212 -12.44 -5.36 -10.50
N GLY A 213 -12.83 -4.08 -10.43
CA GLY A 213 -14.08 -3.58 -10.97
C GLY A 213 -14.14 -3.54 -12.50
N LEU A 214 -13.06 -3.14 -13.18
CA LEU A 214 -12.99 -3.19 -14.65
C LEU A 214 -12.95 -4.62 -15.19
N ARG A 215 -12.52 -5.59 -14.36
CA ARG A 215 -12.50 -7.03 -14.69
C ARG A 215 -13.86 -7.69 -14.53
N ASP A 216 -14.74 -7.17 -13.67
CA ASP A 216 -16.11 -7.69 -13.55
C ASP A 216 -16.94 -7.24 -14.76
N THR A 217 -17.33 -8.21 -15.60
CA THR A 217 -18.16 -7.97 -16.78
C THR A 217 -19.49 -7.31 -16.42
N LYS A 218 -20.06 -7.59 -15.24
CA LYS A 218 -21.31 -6.99 -14.78
C LYS A 218 -21.11 -5.51 -14.46
N LEU A 219 -20.06 -5.17 -13.71
CA LEU A 219 -19.74 -3.79 -13.35
C LEU A 219 -19.38 -2.98 -14.60
N ARG A 220 -18.60 -3.55 -15.53
CA ARG A 220 -18.26 -2.91 -16.81
C ARG A 220 -19.49 -2.61 -17.67
N LEU A 221 -20.45 -3.53 -17.71
CA LEU A 221 -21.73 -3.33 -18.40
C LEU A 221 -22.59 -2.25 -17.75
N GLN A 222 -22.56 -2.13 -16.42
CA GLN A 222 -23.28 -1.08 -15.70
C GLN A 222 -22.64 0.29 -15.88
N ILE A 223 -21.30 0.39 -15.77
CA ILE A 223 -20.57 1.64 -16.02
C ILE A 223 -20.78 2.10 -17.46
N LYS A 224 -20.69 1.19 -18.44
CA LYS A 224 -20.94 1.53 -19.85
C LYS A 224 -22.37 2.03 -20.06
N ARG A 225 -23.37 1.41 -19.42
CA ARG A 225 -24.75 1.89 -19.45
C ARG A 225 -24.91 3.28 -18.82
N HIS A 226 -24.32 3.52 -17.66
CA HIS A 226 -24.37 4.84 -17.03
C HIS A 226 -23.67 5.92 -17.86
N VAL A 227 -22.50 5.64 -18.41
CA VAL A 227 -21.77 6.60 -19.26
C VAL A 227 -22.54 6.88 -20.55
N LEU A 228 -23.08 5.86 -21.21
CA LEU A 228 -23.93 6.04 -22.39
C LEU A 228 -25.18 6.83 -22.07
N TRP A 229 -25.81 6.59 -20.91
CA TRP A 229 -26.96 7.36 -20.44
C TRP A 229 -26.57 8.82 -20.21
N THR A 230 -25.48 9.11 -19.48
CA THR A 230 -25.01 10.48 -19.24
C THR A 230 -24.66 11.21 -20.53
N ILE A 231 -24.04 10.52 -21.50
CA ILE A 231 -23.74 11.08 -22.83
C ILE A 231 -25.04 11.35 -23.59
N SER A 232 -26.00 10.43 -23.61
CA SER A 232 -27.30 10.64 -24.26
C SER A 232 -28.09 11.77 -23.62
N SER A 233 -28.03 11.92 -22.29
CA SER A 233 -28.66 13.01 -21.55
C SER A 233 -27.98 14.35 -21.87
N CYS A 234 -26.65 14.39 -21.98
CA CYS A 234 -25.91 15.58 -22.41
C CYS A 234 -26.19 15.98 -23.87
N ILE A 235 -26.37 15.00 -24.76
CA ILE A 235 -26.72 15.24 -26.17
C ILE A 235 -28.17 15.74 -26.29
N ALA A 236 -29.10 15.14 -25.55
CA ALA A 236 -30.50 15.57 -25.50
C ALA A 236 -30.66 17.01 -24.98
N VAL A 237 -29.85 17.42 -23.98
CA VAL A 237 -29.85 18.80 -23.47
C VAL A 237 -29.29 19.79 -24.49
N ARG A 238 -28.30 19.40 -25.31
CA ARG A 238 -27.77 20.28 -26.39
C ARG A 238 -28.67 20.42 -27.60
N GLN A 239 -29.64 19.52 -27.81
CA GLN A 239 -30.64 19.63 -28.88
C GLN A 239 -31.86 20.50 -28.49
N CYS A 240 -31.97 20.90 -27.23
CA CYS A 240 -33.02 21.78 -26.71
C CYS A 240 -32.56 23.24 -26.46
N GLN A 241 -31.36 23.62 -26.91
CA GLN A 241 -30.89 25.01 -27.01
C GLN A 241 -30.81 25.41 -28.47
#